data_AF-A0A067Q1I1-F1
#
_entry.id   AF-A0A067Q1I1-F1
#
_cell.length_a   1.000
_cell.length_b   1.000
_cell.length_c   1.000
_cell.angle_alpha   90.00
_cell.angle_beta   90.00
_cell.angle_gamma   90.00
#
_symmetry.space_group_name_H-M   'P 1'
#
loop_
_entity.id
_entity.type
_entity.pdbx_description
1 polymer ?
#
loop_
_entity_poly.entity_id
_entity_poly.type
_entity_poly.pdbx_seq_one_letter_code
_entity_poly.pdbx_strand_id
1 'polypeptide(L)' 'EPSIEQLSEVASPVDKVVLGRQYAVTQWLVPAFTDLAKRDTPLNLGEGQRLGMEDVILLGEMRHVV' A
#
# COMPACT_ATOMS: atom_id res chain seq x y z
N GLU A 1 -4.91 -3.60 -23.95
CA GLU A 1 -4.51 -2.75 -22.82
C GLU A 1 -5.40 -3.07 -21.63
N PRO A 2 -4.92 -3.65 -20.51
CA PRO A 2 -5.73 -3.77 -19.30
C PRO A 2 -5.97 -2.38 -18.70
N SER A 3 -7.22 -2.05 -18.41
CA SER A 3 -7.57 -0.76 -17.80
C SER A 3 -7.07 -0.69 -16.36
N ILE A 4 -6.71 0.51 -15.90
CA ILE A 4 -6.27 0.80 -14.52
C ILE A 4 -7.23 0.22 -13.46
N GLU A 5 -8.52 0.12 -13.78
CA GLU A 5 -9.54 -0.49 -12.91
C GLU A 5 -9.32 -1.99 -12.66
N GLN A 6 -8.91 -2.76 -13.68
CA GLN A 6 -8.67 -4.21 -13.54
C GLN A 6 -7.42 -4.50 -12.70
N LEU A 7 -6.43 -3.61 -12.73
CA LEU A 7 -5.26 -3.70 -11.87
C LEU A 7 -5.63 -3.47 -10.40
N SER A 8 -6.64 -2.66 -10.11
CA SER A 8 -7.08 -2.41 -8.73
C SER A 8 -7.69 -3.62 -8.03
N GLU A 9 -8.23 -4.59 -8.77
CA GLU A 9 -8.81 -5.82 -8.21
C GLU A 9 -7.75 -6.89 -7.89
N VAL A 10 -6.64 -6.90 -8.64
CA VAL A 10 -5.62 -7.96 -8.56
C VAL A 10 -4.36 -7.50 -7.81
N ALA A 11 -4.07 -6.19 -7.81
CA ALA A 11 -2.89 -5.63 -7.17
C ALA A 11 -2.95 -5.80 -5.64
N SER A 12 -1.83 -6.25 -5.05
CA SER A 12 -1.71 -6.28 -3.60
C SER A 12 -1.79 -4.86 -3.02
N PRO A 13 -2.14 -4.70 -1.74
CA PRO A 13 -2.14 -3.38 -1.10
C PRO A 13 -0.78 -2.65 -1.23
N VAL A 14 0.33 -3.39 -1.19
CA VAL A 14 1.68 -2.81 -1.44
C VAL A 14 1.81 -2.28 -2.86
N ASP A 15 1.36 -3.04 -3.86
CA ASP A 15 1.38 -2.60 -5.25
C ASP A 15 0.52 -1.35 -5.45
N LYS A 16 -0.63 -1.26 -4.77
CA LYS A 16 -1.51 -0.09 -4.82
C LYS A 16 -0.84 1.16 -4.24
N VAL A 17 -0.05 1.04 -3.17
CA VAL A 17 0.73 2.18 -2.65
C VAL A 17 1.81 2.60 -3.64
N VAL A 18 2.61 1.63 -4.13
CA VAL A 18 3.74 1.90 -5.03
C VAL A 18 3.27 2.49 -6.36
N LEU A 19 2.31 1.84 -7.01
CA LEU A 19 1.74 2.29 -8.29
C LEU A 19 0.91 3.56 -8.08
N GLY A 20 0.18 3.67 -6.96
CA GLY A 20 -0.59 4.86 -6.61
C GLY A 20 0.29 6.10 -6.48
N ARG A 21 1.45 5.99 -5.83
CA ARG A 21 2.45 7.07 -5.78
C ARG A 21 3.04 7.33 -7.17
N GLN A 22 3.49 6.28 -7.87
CA GLN A 22 4.18 6.40 -9.16
C GLN A 22 3.32 7.08 -10.24
N TYR A 23 2.02 6.75 -10.28
CA TYR A 23 1.08 7.29 -11.27
C TYR A 23 0.16 8.37 -10.71
N ALA A 24 0.44 8.88 -9.50
CA ALA A 24 -0.36 9.89 -8.80
C ALA A 24 -1.86 9.51 -8.64
N VAL A 25 -2.15 8.23 -8.48
CA VAL A 25 -3.50 7.70 -8.21
C VAL A 25 -3.77 7.75 -6.71
N THR A 26 -4.01 8.95 -6.19
CA THR A 26 -4.19 9.23 -4.76
C THR A 26 -5.35 8.48 -4.11
N GLN A 27 -6.40 8.18 -4.90
CA GLN A 27 -7.55 7.39 -4.45
C GLN A 27 -7.19 5.96 -3.98
N TRP A 28 -6.04 5.41 -4.40
CA TRP A 28 -5.59 4.08 -3.98
C TRP A 28 -4.78 4.11 -2.68
N LEU A 29 -4.18 5.25 -2.33
CA LEU A 29 -3.23 5.32 -1.23
C LEU A 29 -3.92 5.06 0.11
N VAL A 30 -4.97 5.81 0.43
CA VAL A 30 -5.66 5.70 1.74
C VAL A 30 -6.26 4.31 1.96
N PRO A 31 -7.00 3.72 1.00
CA PRO A 31 -7.49 2.34 1.16
C PRO A 31 -6.35 1.34 1.32
N ALA A 32 -5.28 1.45 0.52
CA ALA A 32 -4.16 0.51 0.59
C ALA A 32 -3.40 0.58 1.91
N PHE A 33 -3.14 1.77 2.45
CA PHE A 33 -2.57 1.94 3.79
C PHE A 33 -3.49 1.39 4.87
N THR A 34 -4.80 1.59 4.75
CA THR A 34 -5.78 1.05 5.70
C THR A 34 -5.79 -0.47 5.69
N ASP A 35 -5.80 -1.09 4.51
CA ASP A 35 -5.75 -2.54 4.36
C ASP A 35 -4.45 -3.12 4.91
N LEU A 36 -3.32 -2.46 4.64
CA LEU A 36 -2.02 -2.82 5.20
C LEU A 36 -1.97 -2.66 6.72
N ALA A 37 -2.63 -1.65 7.29
CA ALA A 37 -2.62 -1.41 8.73
C ALA A 37 -3.47 -2.44 9.47
N LYS A 38 -4.61 -2.84 8.89
CA LYS A 38 -5.50 -3.87 9.46
C LYS A 38 -5.02 -5.31 9.26
N ARG A 39 -3.97 -5.51 8.47
CA ARG A 39 -3.43 -6.85 8.18
C ARG A 39 -2.72 -7.42 9.41
N ASP A 40 -3.17 -8.58 9.88
CA ASP A 40 -2.58 -9.32 11.00
C ASP A 40 -1.09 -9.63 10.78
N THR A 41 -0.70 -9.91 9.53
CA THR A 41 0.70 -10.14 9.18
C THR A 41 1.46 -8.83 9.01
N PRO A 42 2.66 -8.71 9.63
CA PRO A 42 3.53 -7.56 9.42
C PRO A 42 4.04 -7.51 7.99
N LEU A 43 4.65 -6.39 7.60
CA LEU A 43 5.39 -6.31 6.34
C LEU A 43 6.59 -7.26 6.37
N ASN A 44 6.83 -7.96 5.26
CA ASN A 44 8.11 -8.62 5.05
C ASN A 44 9.16 -7.62 4.51
N LEU A 45 10.43 -8.05 4.49
CA LEU A 45 11.54 -7.19 4.05
C LEU A 45 11.37 -6.69 2.61
N GLY A 46 10.89 -7.54 1.70
CA GLY A 46 10.67 -7.16 0.30
C GLY A 46 9.55 -6.12 0.15
N GLU A 47 8.46 -6.25 0.91
CA GLU A 47 7.40 -5.24 0.95
C GLU A 47 7.92 -3.90 1.49
N GLY A 48 8.67 -3.94 2.60
CA GLY A 48 9.25 -2.74 3.20
C GLY A 48 10.22 -2.01 2.25
N GLN A 49 11.04 -2.76 1.51
CA GLN A 49 11.94 -2.18 0.50
C GLN A 49 11.20 -1.49 -0.64
N ARG A 50 10.04 -2.02 -1.05
CA ARG A 50 9.23 -1.46 -2.14
C ARG A 50 8.47 -0.21 -1.73
N LEU A 51 7.93 -0.20 -0.50
CA LEU A 51 7.23 0.96 0.06
C LEU A 51 8.22 2.11 0.37
N GLY A 52 9.43 1.78 0.78
CA GLY A 52 10.39 2.76 1.26
C GLY A 52 10.14 3.17 2.70
N MET A 53 11.13 3.83 3.30
CA MET A 53 11.16 4.06 4.75
C MET A 53 10.00 4.94 5.24
N GLU A 54 9.65 5.99 4.49
CA GLU A 54 8.57 6.92 4.86
C GLU A 54 7.21 6.21 4.99
N ASP A 55 6.87 5.39 3.99
CA ASP A 55 5.61 4.65 3.97
C ASP A 55 5.58 3.55 5.04
N VAL A 56 6.73 2.93 5.34
CA VAL A 56 6.84 1.94 6.44
C VAL A 56 6.63 2.59 7.80
N ILE A 57 7.22 3.78 8.04
CA ILE A 57 7.03 4.53 9.29
C ILE A 57 5.56 4.92 9.44
N LEU A 58 4.96 5.51 8.41
CA LEU A 58 3.55 5.90 8.40
C LEU A 58 2.64 4.70 8.69
N LEU A 59 2.89 3.56 8.04
CA LEU A 59 2.11 2.35 8.28
C LEU A 59 2.25 1.84 9.72
N GLY A 60 3.46 1.94 10.29
CA GLY A 60 3.72 1.59 11.69
C GLY A 60 2.95 2.47 12.67
N GLU A 61 2.91 3.78 12.43
CA GLU A 61 2.11 4.72 13.22
C GLU A 61 0.61 4.41 13.13
N MET A 62 0.10 4.16 11.92
CA MET A 62 -1.30 3.80 11.71
C MET A 62 -1.67 2.52 12.46
N ARG A 63 -0.83 1.47 12.39
CA ARG A 63 -1.04 0.19 13.09
C ARG A 63 -1.15 0.31 14.61
N HIS A 64 -0.57 1.34 15.22
CA HIS A 64 -0.66 1.55 16.66
C HIS A 64 -2.00 2.16 17.09
N VAL A 65 -2.73 2.78 16.17
CA VAL A 65 -3.97 3.52 16.43
C VAL A 65 -5.22 2.68 16.15
N VAL A 66 -5.12 1.66 15.27
CA VAL A 66 -6.19 0.68 14.99
C VAL A 66 -6.17 -0.48 15.97
#